data_AF-A4K9C6-F1
#
_entry.id   AF-A4K9C6-F1
#
_cell.length_a   1.000
_cell.length_b   1.000
_cell.length_c   1.000
_cell.angle_alpha   90.00
_cell.angle_beta   90.00
_cell.angle_gamma   90.00
#
_symmetry.space_group_name_H-M   'P 1'
#
loop_
_entity.id
_entity.type
_entity.pdbx_description
1 polymer ?
#
loop_
_entity_poly.entity_id
_entity_poly.type
_entity_poly.pdbx_seq_one_letter_code
_entity_poly.pdbx_strand_id
1 'polypeptide(L)' 'VYMFKYDSTHGHFRGTVKAENGKLVINGNAITIFQERDPSNIKWGDAGAEYVVESTGVFTTMEKAG' A
#
# COMPACT_ATOMS: atom_id res chain seq x y z
N VAL A 1 0.44 -1.87 -9.98
CA VAL A 1 0.45 -0.76 -10.97
C VAL A 1 -0.92 -0.51 -11.58
N TYR A 2 -1.52 -1.51 -12.26
CA TYR A 2 -2.79 -1.33 -12.99
C TYR A 2 -3.93 -0.75 -12.14
N MET A 3 -4.29 -1.40 -11.02
CA MET A 3 -5.43 -0.96 -10.18
C MET A 3 -5.29 0.47 -9.65
N PHE A 4 -4.07 0.96 -9.39
CA PHE A 4 -3.88 2.35 -8.97
C PHE A 4 -4.08 3.34 -10.12
N LYS A 5 -3.74 2.93 -11.36
CA LYS A 5 -3.84 3.79 -12.54
C LYS A 5 -5.26 3.90 -13.07
N TYR A 6 -6.05 2.84 -12.93
CA TYR A 6 -7.38 2.71 -13.52
C TYR A 6 -8.44 2.48 -12.43
N ASP A 7 -9.25 3.50 -12.16
CA ASP A 7 -10.41 3.43 -11.28
C ASP A 7 -11.69 3.67 -12.11
N SER A 8 -12.69 2.81 -11.95
CA SER A 8 -13.93 2.86 -12.74
C SER A 8 -14.86 4.02 -12.35
N THR A 9 -14.78 4.50 -11.11
CA THR A 9 -15.64 5.54 -10.54
C THR A 9 -14.99 6.91 -10.64
N HIS A 10 -13.72 7.00 -10.27
CA HIS A 10 -12.95 8.26 -10.23
C HIS A 10 -12.13 8.50 -11.50
N GLY A 11 -12.07 7.52 -12.41
CA GLY A 11 -11.34 7.61 -13.67
C GLY A 11 -9.85 7.29 -13.52
N HIS A 12 -9.06 7.70 -14.52
CA HIS A 12 -7.63 7.40 -14.52
C HIS A 12 -6.84 8.38 -13.66
N PHE A 13 -5.83 7.86 -12.95
CA PHE A 13 -4.88 8.69 -12.22
C PHE A 13 -4.07 9.57 -13.20
N ARG A 14 -4.08 10.89 -13.00
CA ARG A 14 -3.44 11.89 -13.87
C ARG A 14 -1.96 12.13 -13.55
N GLY A 15 -1.22 11.05 -13.28
CA GLY A 15 0.20 11.11 -12.93
C GLY A 15 0.96 9.89 -13.42
N THR A 16 2.23 9.79 -13.03
CA THR A 16 3.08 8.65 -13.43
C THR A 16 2.98 7.54 -12.40
N VAL A 17 2.78 6.32 -12.89
CA VAL A 17 2.71 5.11 -12.06
C VAL A 17 3.52 4.03 -12.77
N LYS A 18 4.57 3.55 -12.13
CA LYS A 18 5.42 2.46 -12.66
C LYS A 18 5.81 1.49 -11.54
N ALA A 19 6.16 0.26 -11.92
CA ALA A 19 6.86 -0.66 -11.03
C ALA A 19 8.35 -0.59 -11.38
N GLU A 20 9.19 -0.45 -10.37
CA GLU A 20 10.64 -0.38 -10.54
C GLU A 20 11.32 -0.97 -9.31
N ASN A 21 12.27 -1.89 -9.50
CA ASN A 21 13.06 -2.50 -8.42
C ASN A 21 12.20 -3.09 -7.28
N GLY A 22 11.08 -3.74 -7.63
CA GLY A 22 10.15 -4.32 -6.64
C GLY A 22 9.30 -3.30 -5.87
N LYS A 23 9.40 -2.01 -6.21
CA LYS A 23 8.63 -0.92 -5.59
C LYS A 23 7.60 -0.35 -6.55
N LEU A 24 6.57 0.28 -5.98
CA LEU A 24 5.62 1.11 -6.73
C LEU A 24 6.15 2.53 -6.75
N VAL A 25 6.34 3.12 -7.93
CA VAL A 25 6.79 4.51 -8.05
C VAL A 25 5.65 5.37 -8.57
N ILE A 26 5.23 6.35 -7.76
CA ILE A 26 4.15 7.29 -8.08
C ILE A 26 4.70 8.70 -8.07
N ASN A 27 4.64 9.38 -9.22
CA ASN A 27 5.20 10.73 -9.38
C ASN A 27 6.65 10.87 -8.87
N GLY A 28 7.47 9.84 -9.11
CA GLY A 28 8.86 9.78 -8.67
C GLY A 28 9.08 9.27 -7.24
N ASN A 29 8.03 9.13 -6.43
CA ASN A 29 8.13 8.63 -5.06
C ASN A 29 8.08 7.10 -5.05
N ALA A 30 9.12 6.46 -4.51
CA ALA A 30 9.20 5.00 -4.40
C ALA A 30 8.52 4.52 -3.11
N ILE A 31 7.57 3.61 -3.27
CA ILE A 31 6.73 3.04 -2.22
C ILE A 31 7.05 1.55 -2.10
N THR A 32 7.40 1.12 -0.89
CA THR A 32 7.65 -0.30 -0.59
C THR A 32 6.31 -1.04 -0.58
N ILE A 33 6.26 -2.19 -1.26
CA ILE A 33 5.09 -3.06 -1.31
C ILE A 33 5.41 -4.34 -0.55
N PHE A 34 4.45 -4.83 0.23
CA PHE A 34 4.50 -6.12 0.91
C PHE A 34 3.36 -6.99 0.41
N GLN A 35 3.55 -8.32 0.45
CA GLN A 35 2.52 -9.29 0.09
C GLN A 35 2.41 -10.35 1.20
N GLU A 36 2.04 -9.88 2.39
CA GLU A 36 1.87 -10.72 3.57
C GLU A 36 0.40 -10.88 3.90
N ARG A 37 0.01 -12.07 4.36
CA ARG A 37 -1.36 -12.35 4.84
C ARG A 37 -1.53 -11.96 6.30
N ASP A 38 -0.49 -12.14 7.09
CA ASP A 38 -0.45 -11.79 8.50
C ASP A 38 0.18 -10.39 8.64
N PRO A 39 -0.52 -9.40 9.21
CA PRO A 39 0.00 -8.04 9.34
C PRO A 39 1.25 -7.96 10.22
N SER A 40 1.46 -8.91 11.14
CA SER A 40 2.64 -8.96 12.00
C SER A 40 3.94 -9.29 11.27
N ASN A 41 3.85 -9.91 10.08
CA ASN A 41 5.02 -10.19 9.23
C ASN A 41 5.46 -8.96 8.41
N ILE A 42 4.64 -7.92 8.35
CA ILE A 42 4.96 -6.72 7.59
C ILE A 42 5.96 -5.89 8.38
N LYS A 43 7.10 -5.61 7.75
CA LYS A 43 8.18 -4.82 8.35
C LYS A 43 7.88 -3.31 8.29
N TRP A 44 6.88 -2.88 9.04
CA TRP A 44 6.42 -1.49 9.08
C TRP A 44 7.53 -0.50 9.47
N GLY A 45 8.37 -0.87 10.45
CA GLY A 45 9.50 -0.06 10.90
C GLY A 45 10.54 0.17 9.81
N ASP A 46 10.89 -0.87 9.03
CA ASP A 46 11.83 -0.76 7.91
C ASP A 46 11.28 0.12 6.77
N ALA A 47 9.95 0.22 6.66
CA ALA A 47 9.27 1.10 5.72
C ALA A 47 9.15 2.56 6.22
N GLY A 48 9.53 2.84 7.48
CA GLY A 48 9.41 4.17 8.09
C GLY A 48 7.97 4.59 8.39
N ALA A 49 7.06 3.63 8.61
CA ALA A 49 5.66 3.93 8.88
C ALA A 49 5.44 4.37 10.33
N GLU A 50 4.93 5.58 10.54
CA GLU A 50 4.50 6.10 11.85
C GLU A 50 3.03 5.75 12.17
N TYR A 51 2.22 5.63 11.12
CA TYR A 51 0.80 5.31 11.20
C TYR A 51 0.44 4.21 10.21
N VAL A 52 -0.44 3.30 10.62
CA VAL A 52 -0.98 2.24 9.77
C VAL A 52 -2.48 2.48 9.60
N VAL A 53 -2.94 2.55 8.35
CA VAL A 53 -4.36 2.64 8.01
C VAL A 53 -4.86 1.24 7.68
N GLU A 54 -5.64 0.64 8.60
CA GLU A 54 -6.30 -0.64 8.38
C GLU A 54 -7.47 -0.44 7.41
N SER A 55 -7.40 -1.03 6.22
CA SER A 55 -8.45 -0.93 5.18
C SER A 55 -8.77 -2.28 4.54
N THR A 56 -8.33 -3.38 5.16
CA THR A 56 -8.72 -4.74 4.76
C THR A 56 -10.12 -5.08 5.27
N GLY A 57 -10.59 -4.42 6.34
CA GLY A 57 -11.89 -4.64 6.95
C GLY A 57 -11.98 -5.91 7.79
N VAL A 58 -10.85 -6.61 7.99
CA VAL A 58 -10.77 -7.87 8.75
C VAL A 58 -10.33 -7.65 10.19
N PHE A 59 -9.49 -6.63 10.42
CA PHE A 59 -8.84 -6.38 11.71
C PHE A 59 -9.46 -5.17 12.42
N THR A 60 -10.76 -5.26 12.74
CA THR A 60 -11.57 -4.13 13.23
C THR A 60 -11.63 -4.00 14.76
N THR A 61 -10.90 -4.83 15.51
CA THR A 61 -10.81 -4.73 16.98
C THR A 61 -9.39 -4.33 17.38
N MET A 62 -9.23 -3.66 18.52
CA MET A 62 -7.91 -3.21 18.99
C MET A 62 -6.91 -4.37 19.12
N GLU A 63 -7.38 -5.54 19.55
CA GLU A 63 -6.56 -6.75 19.71
C GLU A 63 -6.08 -7.34 18.38
N LYS A 64 -6.78 -7.04 17.28
CA LYS A 64 -6.51 -7.59 15.94
C LYS A 64 -5.74 -6.61 15.04
N ALA A 65 -5.72 -5.33 15.39
CA ALA A 65 -5.20 -4.25 14.55
C ALA A 65 -3.66 -4.09 14.58
N GLY A 66 -2.91 -5.10 15.01
CA GLY A 66 -1.44 -5.06 15.12
C GLY A 66 -0.80 -6.42 14.96
#